data_AF-A0A8D0B832-F1
#
_entry.id   AF-A0A8D0B832-F1
#
_cell.length_a   1.000
_cell.length_b   1.000
_cell.length_c   1.000
_cell.angle_alpha   90.00
_cell.angle_beta   90.00
_cell.angle_gamma   90.00
#
_symmetry.space_group_name_H-M   'P 1'
#
loop_
_entity.id
_entity.type
_entity.pdbx_description
1 polymer ?
#
loop_
_entity_poly.entity_id
_entity_poly.type
_entity_poly.pdbx_seq_one_letter_code
_entity_poly.pdbx_strand_id
1 'polypeptide(L)'
;MPVTRAALEGVKPPVHEQISELQNKIQLLEGDRKAFYENSQWNIKKNKDSISQLRQENKKLHQKLADLLAGEEKVIKAAFQGHPAEQGSVKNKTGEGAIQIINHRLCEKINQLNNLKHQVEIRKRRLEELQLQYSTKTQEINDIQAMEEGNIEAAKTLRTLENRLEKARFKTEEAVRITGMYQKLKAHMQEEAMHFQNKLDALEAEILRLHNELKDLESVNADALHARDAARAQLQTQEENIYRERKLRDKKLKDLKKLTEEKRAQNERAERRQSQKDRVPFGTEDLIKDTQVKKLTILKNRQVMFTAADAFDKIRAATGVTEADDVVACFMAQEETFKHLEEMRIENEESLVRLKEEKDSLFHELEHTKYSGEAHKVGIQNLMKELNDHLKKEEKRRDATQADLDKVNRVLLNAKAGVEHLASKVQHIKLENSRFSSTELNEKASDYVLDLLAQTEEKVLFLMDSLKDQDKKELLRRIEEVEFHSKLERRLPSYNTRVKLPIAQKPDMYYDEEESGEDDADVVTRAALKRQSQQIIDAKTKRRTRYRKKDGKM
;
A
#
# COMPACT_ATOMS: atom_id res chain seq x y z
N MET A 1 9.06 -81.85 -138.54
CA MET A 1 8.59 -82.15 -139.90
C MET A 1 9.80 -82.53 -140.76
N PRO A 2 9.99 -83.82 -141.03
CA PRO A 2 10.96 -84.38 -141.98
C PRO A 2 10.30 -84.66 -143.32
N VAL A 3 11.05 -84.64 -144.43
CA VAL A 3 10.84 -85.50 -145.62
C VAL A 3 12.21 -85.60 -146.32
N THR A 4 13.05 -86.61 -146.06
CA THR A 4 13.18 -87.91 -146.76
C THR A 4 13.31 -87.88 -148.28
N ARG A 5 14.27 -88.70 -148.74
CA ARG A 5 14.43 -89.34 -150.07
C ARG A 5 14.95 -88.46 -151.23
N ALA A 6 15.70 -88.97 -152.20
CA ALA A 6 16.38 -90.24 -152.42
C ALA A 6 17.21 -90.12 -153.70
N ALA A 7 18.26 -90.94 -153.80
CA ALA A 7 18.78 -91.62 -154.99
C ALA A 7 18.88 -90.85 -156.32
N LEU A 8 20.12 -90.60 -156.75
CA LEU A 8 20.52 -90.83 -158.14
C LEU A 8 21.81 -91.66 -158.12
N GLU A 9 21.64 -92.95 -158.43
CA GLU A 9 22.71 -93.84 -158.86
C GLU A 9 23.30 -93.33 -160.18
N GLY A 10 24.62 -93.45 -160.34
CA GLY A 10 25.22 -93.37 -161.65
C GLY A 10 26.61 -92.73 -161.64
N VAL A 11 27.61 -93.58 -161.83
CA VAL A 11 28.96 -93.24 -162.30
C VAL A 11 29.83 -92.47 -161.30
N LYS A 12 30.65 -93.25 -160.58
CA LYS A 12 31.75 -92.77 -159.74
C LYS A 12 32.66 -91.85 -160.57
N PRO A 13 32.82 -90.55 -160.20
CA PRO A 13 33.91 -89.76 -160.73
C PRO A 13 35.25 -90.33 -160.22
N PRO A 14 36.36 -90.06 -160.92
CA PRO A 14 37.64 -90.73 -160.68
C PRO A 14 38.14 -90.46 -159.26
N VAL A 15 38.82 -91.43 -158.66
CA VAL A 15 39.39 -91.38 -157.28
C VAL A 15 40.21 -90.10 -157.02
N HIS A 16 40.73 -89.44 -158.07
CA HIS A 16 41.52 -88.22 -157.97
C HIS A 16 40.72 -86.97 -157.54
N GLU A 17 39.47 -86.80 -157.99
CA GLU A 17 38.63 -85.64 -157.60
C GLU A 17 38.18 -85.75 -156.13
N GLN A 18 37.87 -86.96 -155.65
CA GLN A 18 37.53 -87.20 -154.24
C GLN A 18 38.73 -86.94 -153.31
N ILE A 19 39.95 -87.23 -153.76
CA ILE A 19 41.17 -86.90 -153.01
C ILE A 19 41.39 -85.38 -152.97
N SER A 20 41.17 -84.67 -154.09
CA SER A 20 41.32 -83.21 -154.12
C SER A 20 40.27 -82.47 -153.27
N GLU A 21 39.01 -82.94 -153.25
CA GLU A 21 37.99 -82.40 -152.35
C GLU A 21 38.31 -82.65 -150.88
N LEU A 22 38.79 -83.85 -150.53
CA LEU A 22 39.22 -84.16 -149.15
C LEU A 22 40.45 -83.33 -148.75
N GLN A 23 41.41 -83.11 -149.65
CA GLN A 23 42.58 -82.26 -149.38
C GLN A 23 42.19 -80.79 -149.17
N ASN A 24 41.27 -80.24 -149.99
CA ASN A 24 40.75 -78.88 -149.80
C ASN A 24 39.97 -78.75 -148.49
N LYS A 25 39.20 -79.78 -148.11
CA LYS A 25 38.47 -79.79 -146.83
C LYS A 25 39.42 -79.89 -145.63
N ILE A 26 40.51 -80.63 -145.74
CA ILE A 26 41.57 -80.68 -144.71
C ILE A 26 42.25 -79.31 -144.61
N GLN A 27 42.63 -78.67 -145.72
CA GLN A 27 43.24 -77.33 -145.68
C GLN A 27 42.31 -76.27 -145.07
N LEU A 28 41.00 -76.32 -145.37
CA LEU A 28 40.03 -75.40 -144.76
C LEU A 28 39.91 -75.64 -143.25
N LEU A 29 39.83 -76.89 -142.82
CA LEU A 29 39.79 -77.25 -141.39
C LEU A 29 41.10 -76.88 -140.67
N GLU A 30 42.25 -77.00 -141.33
CA GLU A 30 43.54 -76.55 -140.81
C GLU A 30 43.62 -75.02 -140.72
N GLY A 31 43.06 -74.31 -141.71
CA GLY A 31 42.92 -72.85 -141.72
C GLY A 31 42.00 -72.35 -140.59
N ASP A 32 40.83 -72.96 -140.42
CA ASP A 32 39.89 -72.65 -139.33
C ASP A 32 40.50 -72.97 -137.98
N ARG A 33 41.19 -74.10 -137.84
CA ARG A 33 41.88 -74.48 -136.59
C ARG A 33 43.01 -73.49 -136.27
N LYS A 34 43.73 -73.00 -137.27
CA LYS A 34 44.75 -71.95 -137.12
C LYS A 34 44.14 -70.61 -136.73
N ALA A 35 43.06 -70.18 -137.40
CA ALA A 35 42.35 -68.94 -137.08
C ALA A 35 41.71 -68.98 -135.69
N PHE A 36 41.12 -70.11 -135.28
CA PHE A 36 40.60 -70.31 -133.92
C PHE A 36 41.71 -70.25 -132.87
N TYR A 37 42.87 -70.87 -133.15
CA TYR A 37 44.01 -70.82 -132.23
C TYR A 37 44.57 -69.40 -132.11
N GLU A 38 44.74 -68.70 -133.24
CA GLU A 38 45.21 -67.31 -133.27
C GLU A 38 44.21 -66.36 -132.57
N ASN A 39 42.90 -66.50 -132.80
CA ASN A 39 41.87 -65.71 -132.13
C ASN A 39 41.79 -66.04 -130.62
N SER A 40 41.96 -67.30 -130.23
CA SER A 40 42.03 -67.71 -128.83
C SER A 40 43.27 -67.12 -128.15
N GLN A 41 44.45 -67.21 -128.78
CA GLN A 41 45.67 -66.59 -128.27
C GLN A 41 45.56 -65.06 -128.20
N TRP A 42 44.92 -64.44 -129.18
CA TRP A 42 44.66 -63.00 -129.17
C TRP A 42 43.69 -62.60 -128.04
N ASN A 43 42.61 -63.35 -127.83
CA ASN A 43 41.68 -63.15 -126.72
C ASN A 43 42.35 -63.39 -125.36
N ILE A 44 43.20 -64.40 -125.24
CA ILE A 44 44.00 -64.65 -124.03
C ILE A 44 44.93 -63.47 -123.77
N LYS A 45 45.58 -62.93 -124.81
CA LYS A 45 46.45 -61.75 -124.69
C LYS A 45 45.66 -60.51 -124.28
N LYS A 46 44.53 -60.22 -124.94
CA LYS A 46 43.63 -59.12 -124.61
C LYS A 46 43.09 -59.23 -123.18
N ASN A 47 42.73 -60.44 -122.74
CA ASN A 47 42.27 -60.69 -121.38
C ASN A 47 43.42 -60.50 -120.36
N LYS A 48 44.64 -60.95 -120.66
CA LYS A 48 45.82 -60.67 -119.83
C LYS A 48 46.10 -59.18 -119.71
N ASP A 49 45.98 -58.43 -120.80
CA ASP A 49 46.19 -56.98 -120.81
C ASP A 49 45.09 -56.26 -120.00
N SER A 50 43.82 -56.68 -120.13
CA SER A 50 42.70 -56.15 -119.34
C SER A 50 42.86 -56.44 -117.84
N ILE A 51 43.26 -57.66 -117.46
CA ILE A 51 43.55 -58.01 -116.05
C ILE A 51 44.71 -57.15 -115.51
N SER A 52 45.75 -56.91 -116.30
CA SER A 52 46.86 -56.03 -115.91
C SER A 52 46.39 -54.59 -115.68
N GLN A 53 45.54 -54.06 -116.55
CA GLN A 53 44.94 -52.73 -116.40
C GLN A 53 44.08 -52.64 -115.12
N LEU A 54 43.17 -53.58 -114.90
CA LEU A 54 42.30 -53.61 -113.71
C LEU A 54 43.09 -53.76 -112.41
N ARG A 55 44.20 -54.51 -112.41
CA ARG A 55 45.12 -54.60 -111.26
C ARG A 55 45.84 -53.27 -111.00
N GLN A 56 46.26 -52.58 -112.06
CA GLN A 56 46.89 -51.28 -111.93
C GLN A 56 45.89 -50.21 -111.45
N GLU A 57 44.63 -50.27 -111.90
CA GLU A 57 43.55 -49.42 -111.42
C GLU A 57 43.20 -49.70 -109.96
N ASN A 58 43.07 -50.97 -109.55
CA ASN A 58 42.89 -51.33 -108.14
C ASN A 58 44.06 -50.82 -107.28
N LYS A 59 45.31 -50.97 -107.74
CA LYS A 59 46.46 -50.42 -107.04
C LYS A 59 46.36 -48.90 -106.90
N LYS A 60 45.97 -48.19 -107.97
CA LYS A 60 45.74 -46.73 -107.93
C LYS A 60 44.60 -46.34 -106.98
N LEU A 61 43.50 -47.10 -106.94
CA LEU A 61 42.37 -46.84 -106.03
C LEU A 61 42.75 -47.08 -104.57
N HIS A 62 43.48 -48.15 -104.26
CA HIS A 62 44.02 -48.38 -102.92
C HIS A 62 45.00 -47.30 -102.51
N GLN A 63 45.86 -46.83 -103.43
CA GLN A 63 46.76 -45.72 -103.18
C GLN A 63 45.99 -44.42 -102.87
N LYS A 64 44.97 -44.08 -103.68
CA LYS A 64 44.12 -42.91 -103.45
C LYS A 64 43.37 -42.99 -102.11
N LEU A 65 42.87 -44.16 -101.74
CA LEU A 65 42.20 -44.36 -100.45
C LEU A 65 43.17 -44.18 -99.27
N ALA A 66 44.39 -44.73 -99.39
CA ALA A 66 45.43 -44.56 -98.38
C ALA A 66 45.86 -43.09 -98.24
N ASP A 67 46.01 -42.36 -99.36
CA ASP A 67 46.35 -40.94 -99.36
C ASP A 67 45.26 -40.08 -98.70
N LEU A 68 43.98 -40.38 -98.94
CA LEU A 68 42.86 -39.69 -98.29
C LEU A 68 42.81 -39.94 -96.78
N LEU A 69 42.93 -41.20 -96.35
CA LEU A 69 42.95 -41.56 -94.93
C LEU A 69 44.17 -40.96 -94.20
N ALA A 70 45.34 -40.95 -94.84
CA ALA A 70 46.54 -40.31 -94.30
C ALA A 70 46.41 -38.78 -94.24
N GLY A 71 45.67 -38.18 -95.18
CA GLY A 71 45.34 -36.75 -95.17
C GLY A 71 44.46 -36.38 -93.97
N GLU A 72 43.38 -37.13 -93.74
CA GLU A 72 42.48 -36.93 -92.59
C GLU A 72 43.22 -37.11 -91.25
N GLU A 73 44.06 -38.14 -91.14
CA GLU A 73 44.83 -38.38 -89.91
C GLU A 73 45.83 -37.26 -89.62
N LYS A 74 46.44 -36.66 -90.64
CA LYS A 74 47.34 -35.50 -90.50
C LYS A 74 46.60 -34.25 -90.03
N VAL A 75 45.41 -33.99 -90.59
CA VAL A 75 44.57 -32.84 -90.19
C VAL A 75 44.11 -32.98 -88.74
N ILE A 76 43.67 -34.18 -88.34
CA ILE A 76 43.32 -34.48 -86.95
C ILE A 76 44.53 -34.29 -86.04
N LYS A 77 45.70 -34.82 -86.40
CA LYS A 77 46.92 -34.65 -85.60
C LYS A 77 47.32 -33.18 -85.44
N ALA A 78 47.20 -32.36 -86.49
CA ALA A 78 47.50 -30.93 -86.44
C ALA A 78 46.51 -30.17 -85.53
N ALA A 79 45.22 -30.47 -85.61
CA ALA A 79 44.19 -29.82 -84.80
C ALA A 79 44.33 -30.10 -83.29
N PHE A 80 44.83 -31.28 -82.90
CA PHE A 80 44.98 -31.69 -81.48
C PHE A 80 46.43 -31.65 -80.97
N GLN A 81 47.36 -30.95 -81.62
CA GLN A 81 48.77 -30.86 -81.19
C GLN A 81 48.96 -30.35 -79.74
N GLY A 82 48.04 -29.51 -79.23
CA GLY A 82 48.04 -29.01 -77.84
C GLY A 82 47.17 -29.79 -76.86
N HIS A 83 46.42 -30.80 -77.31
CA HIS A 83 45.41 -31.50 -76.51
C HIS A 83 45.59 -33.03 -76.57
N PRO A 84 46.61 -33.58 -75.88
CA PRO A 84 46.99 -35.00 -76.00
C PRO A 84 45.91 -35.97 -75.49
N ALA A 85 45.12 -35.58 -74.48
CA ALA A 85 44.02 -36.38 -73.95
C ALA A 85 42.84 -36.52 -74.94
N GLU A 86 42.61 -35.48 -75.75
CA GLU A 86 41.56 -35.44 -76.77
C GLU A 86 42.03 -36.14 -78.04
N GLN A 87 43.30 -35.96 -78.40
CA GLN A 87 43.97 -36.64 -79.50
C GLN A 87 43.86 -38.17 -79.42
N GLY A 88 44.04 -38.75 -78.22
CA GLY A 88 43.94 -40.20 -78.02
C GLY A 88 42.53 -40.78 -78.31
N SER A 89 41.48 -39.98 -78.13
CA SER A 89 40.08 -40.42 -78.30
C SER A 89 39.57 -40.31 -79.73
N VAL A 90 40.31 -39.57 -80.55
CA VAL A 90 40.00 -39.24 -81.95
C VAL A 90 40.95 -39.99 -82.92
N LYS A 91 42.03 -40.59 -82.41
CA LYS A 91 42.98 -41.39 -83.20
C LYS A 91 42.26 -42.53 -83.93
N ASN A 92 42.40 -42.59 -85.24
CA ASN A 92 41.80 -43.57 -86.17
C ASN A 92 40.30 -43.38 -86.51
N LYS A 93 39.73 -42.20 -86.28
CA LYS A 93 38.36 -41.87 -86.69
C LYS A 93 38.36 -40.90 -87.87
N THR A 94 37.30 -40.91 -88.67
CA THR A 94 37.08 -39.91 -89.72
C THR A 94 36.88 -38.52 -89.11
N GLY A 95 37.11 -37.47 -89.91
CA GLY A 95 36.96 -36.08 -89.45
C GLY A 95 35.58 -35.77 -88.83
N GLU A 96 34.50 -36.36 -89.34
CA GLU A 96 33.15 -36.19 -88.77
C GLU A 96 32.99 -36.90 -87.42
N GLY A 97 33.53 -38.11 -87.28
CA GLY A 97 33.52 -38.85 -86.02
C GLY A 97 34.35 -38.16 -84.92
N ALA A 98 35.44 -37.48 -85.31
CA ALA A 98 36.22 -36.63 -84.42
C ALA A 98 35.38 -35.49 -83.83
N ILE A 99 34.67 -34.76 -84.69
CA ILE A 99 33.84 -33.62 -84.31
C ILE A 99 32.73 -34.05 -83.35
N GLN A 100 32.05 -35.17 -83.62
CA GLN A 100 30.98 -35.67 -82.74
C GLN A 100 31.48 -35.99 -81.33
N ILE A 101 32.67 -36.58 -81.18
CA ILE A 101 33.24 -36.93 -79.87
C ILE A 101 33.63 -35.68 -79.09
N ILE A 102 34.25 -34.71 -79.76
CA ILE A 102 34.61 -33.44 -79.12
C ILE A 102 33.37 -32.64 -78.76
N ASN A 103 32.35 -32.61 -79.62
CA ASN A 103 31.07 -31.98 -79.30
C ASN A 103 30.39 -32.63 -78.10
N HIS A 104 30.39 -33.97 -78.01
CA HIS A 104 29.84 -34.67 -76.85
C HIS A 104 30.58 -34.30 -75.56
N ARG A 105 31.92 -34.29 -75.58
CA ARG A 105 32.74 -33.86 -74.45
C ARG A 105 32.54 -32.38 -74.09
N LEU A 106 32.38 -31.52 -75.09
CA LEU A 106 32.07 -30.12 -74.88
C LEU A 106 30.73 -29.96 -74.18
N CYS A 107 29.71 -30.70 -74.60
CA CYS A 107 28.42 -30.75 -73.91
C CYS A 107 28.55 -31.25 -72.47
N GLU A 108 29.34 -32.31 -72.21
CA GLU A 108 29.62 -32.78 -70.85
C GLU A 108 30.30 -31.69 -70.00
N LYS A 109 31.28 -30.97 -70.55
CA LYS A 109 31.98 -29.88 -69.86
C LYS A 109 31.09 -28.67 -69.62
N ILE A 110 30.23 -28.32 -70.57
CA ILE A 110 29.21 -27.27 -70.41
C ILE A 110 28.22 -27.65 -69.31
N ASN A 111 27.77 -28.91 -69.27
CA ASN A 111 26.88 -29.39 -68.22
C ASN A 111 27.55 -29.38 -66.84
N GLN A 112 28.82 -29.78 -66.75
CA GLN A 112 29.62 -29.69 -65.52
C GLN A 112 29.75 -28.23 -65.05
N LEU A 113 30.05 -27.31 -65.97
CA LEU A 113 30.18 -25.89 -65.69
C LEU A 113 28.85 -25.27 -65.24
N ASN A 114 27.74 -25.61 -65.90
CA ASN A 114 26.40 -25.15 -65.53
C ASN A 114 26.00 -25.66 -64.15
N ASN A 115 26.29 -26.91 -63.82
CA ASN A 115 26.07 -27.46 -62.48
C ASN A 115 26.90 -26.71 -61.42
N LEU A 116 28.19 -26.48 -61.69
CA LEU A 116 29.04 -25.70 -60.78
C LEU A 116 28.53 -24.26 -60.59
N LYS A 117 28.12 -23.58 -61.66
CA LYS A 117 27.50 -22.25 -61.58
C LYS A 117 26.24 -22.26 -60.72
N HIS A 118 25.38 -23.25 -60.90
CA HIS A 118 24.17 -23.40 -60.09
C HIS A 118 24.50 -23.61 -58.61
N GLN A 119 25.47 -24.46 -58.30
CA GLN A 119 25.92 -24.66 -56.91
C GLN A 119 26.52 -23.40 -56.29
N VAL A 120 27.30 -22.62 -57.05
CA VAL A 120 27.83 -21.33 -56.59
C VAL A 120 26.69 -20.37 -56.28
N GLU A 121 25.68 -20.30 -57.15
CA GLU A 121 24.52 -19.43 -56.96
C GLU A 121 23.69 -19.82 -55.74
N ILE A 122 23.50 -21.12 -55.49
CA ILE A 122 22.84 -21.61 -54.28
C ILE A 122 23.63 -21.21 -53.03
N ARG A 123 24.95 -21.40 -53.05
CA ARG A 123 25.82 -21.04 -51.92
C ARG A 123 25.83 -19.53 -51.66
N LYS A 124 25.80 -18.71 -52.71
CA LYS A 124 25.68 -17.24 -52.60
C LYS A 124 24.37 -16.82 -51.95
N ARG A 125 23.23 -17.31 -52.45
CA ARG A 125 21.92 -17.05 -51.83
C ARG A 125 21.89 -17.48 -50.37
N ARG A 126 22.48 -18.64 -50.05
CA ARG A 126 22.57 -19.10 -48.66
C ARG A 126 23.44 -18.18 -47.78
N LEU A 127 24.52 -17.63 -48.32
CA LEU A 127 25.36 -16.67 -47.63
C LEU A 127 24.60 -15.36 -47.35
N GLU A 128 23.89 -14.85 -48.35
CA GLU A 128 23.06 -13.63 -48.24
C GLU A 128 21.95 -13.80 -47.19
N GLU A 129 21.25 -14.94 -47.21
CA GLU A 129 20.27 -15.30 -46.17
C GLU A 129 20.90 -15.30 -44.77
N LEU A 130 22.09 -15.88 -44.63
CA LEU A 130 22.77 -15.97 -43.34
C LEU A 130 23.27 -14.61 -42.85
N GLN A 131 23.76 -13.76 -43.77
CA GLN A 131 24.14 -12.39 -43.48
C GLN A 131 22.94 -11.54 -43.04
N LEU A 132 21.80 -11.69 -43.71
CA LEU A 132 20.55 -11.00 -43.34
C LEU A 132 20.06 -11.47 -41.96
N GLN A 133 20.12 -12.77 -41.67
CA GLN A 133 19.79 -13.30 -40.35
C GLN A 133 20.71 -12.73 -39.27
N TYR A 134 22.01 -12.68 -39.55
CA TYR A 134 22.98 -12.09 -38.63
C TYR A 134 22.70 -10.61 -38.37
N SER A 135 22.50 -9.79 -39.41
CA SER A 135 22.21 -8.37 -39.25
C SER A 135 20.92 -8.13 -38.46
N THR A 136 19.88 -8.92 -38.73
CA THR A 136 18.60 -8.85 -38.01
C THR A 136 18.80 -9.20 -36.53
N LYS A 137 19.55 -10.27 -36.23
CA LYS A 137 19.84 -10.66 -34.85
C LYS A 137 20.69 -9.62 -34.11
N THR A 138 21.66 -9.00 -34.77
CA THR A 138 22.43 -7.90 -34.18
C THR A 138 21.56 -6.69 -33.87
N GLN A 139 20.63 -6.32 -34.75
CA GLN A 139 19.67 -5.25 -34.49
C GLN A 139 18.75 -5.60 -33.30
N GLU A 140 18.20 -6.81 -33.26
CA GLU A 140 17.38 -7.27 -32.12
C GLU A 140 18.15 -7.18 -30.78
N ILE A 141 19.43 -7.58 -30.76
CA ILE A 141 20.26 -7.49 -29.54
C ILE A 141 20.46 -6.03 -29.11
N ASN A 142 20.75 -5.14 -30.05
CA ASN A 142 20.93 -3.71 -29.76
C ASN A 142 19.63 -3.07 -29.24
N ASP A 143 18.49 -3.42 -29.83
CA ASP A 143 17.18 -2.91 -29.41
C ASP A 143 16.82 -3.39 -27.99
N ILE A 144 17.13 -4.65 -27.66
CA ILE A 144 16.95 -5.19 -26.31
C ILE A 144 17.83 -4.44 -25.29
N GLN A 145 19.10 -4.19 -25.62
CA GLN A 145 20.01 -3.43 -24.75
C GLN A 145 19.53 -1.99 -24.52
N ALA A 146 19.08 -1.30 -25.58
CA ALA A 146 18.52 0.04 -25.45
C ALA A 146 17.24 0.07 -24.59
N MET A 147 16.39 -0.96 -24.69
CA MET A 147 15.22 -1.12 -23.82
C MET A 147 15.59 -1.37 -22.37
N GLU A 148 16.63 -2.18 -22.10
CA GLU A 148 17.14 -2.41 -20.74
C GLU A 148 17.71 -1.14 -20.12
N GLU A 149 18.51 -0.37 -20.86
CA GLU A 149 19.04 0.93 -20.42
C GLU A 149 17.92 1.93 -20.10
N GLY A 150 16.93 2.05 -20.99
CA GLY A 150 15.75 2.88 -20.78
C GLY A 150 14.93 2.46 -19.54
N ASN A 151 14.79 1.16 -19.30
CA ASN A 151 14.14 0.63 -18.08
C ASN A 151 14.93 0.94 -16.81
N ILE A 152 16.26 0.92 -16.86
CA ILE A 152 17.11 1.29 -15.72
C ILE A 152 16.98 2.78 -15.40
N GLU A 153 16.94 3.65 -16.42
CA GLU A 153 16.70 5.08 -16.23
C GLU A 153 15.29 5.36 -15.69
N ALA A 154 14.27 4.69 -16.24
CA ALA A 154 12.90 4.75 -15.73
C ALA A 154 12.84 4.30 -14.25
N ALA A 155 13.51 3.21 -13.88
CA ALA A 155 13.57 2.74 -12.50
C ALA A 155 14.28 3.74 -11.56
N LYS A 156 15.38 4.38 -12.02
CA LYS A 156 16.06 5.44 -11.28
C LYS A 156 15.14 6.64 -11.05
N THR A 157 14.46 7.10 -12.10
CA THR A 157 13.52 8.24 -11.99
C THR A 157 12.37 7.89 -11.04
N LEU A 158 11.79 6.70 -11.13
CA LEU A 158 10.74 6.22 -10.24
C LEU A 158 11.21 6.24 -8.77
N ARG A 159 12.39 5.70 -8.48
CA ARG A 159 12.98 5.73 -7.13
C ARG A 159 13.21 7.17 -6.63
N THR A 160 13.64 8.09 -7.49
CA THR A 160 13.80 9.50 -7.10
C THR A 160 12.46 10.19 -6.81
N LEU A 161 11.41 9.86 -7.57
CA LEU A 161 10.07 10.38 -7.35
C LEU A 161 9.47 9.83 -6.06
N GLU A 162 9.63 8.54 -5.78
CA GLU A 162 9.23 7.91 -4.50
C GLU A 162 9.92 8.60 -3.31
N ASN A 163 11.24 8.77 -3.36
CA ASN A 163 11.99 9.46 -2.31
C ASN A 163 11.51 10.91 -2.12
N ARG A 164 11.16 11.60 -3.22
CA ARG A 164 10.67 12.98 -3.17
C ARG A 164 9.26 13.05 -2.57
N LEU A 165 8.41 12.07 -2.89
CA LEU A 165 7.07 11.93 -2.35
C LEU A 165 7.09 11.59 -0.86
N GLU A 166 7.97 10.69 -0.42
CA GLU A 166 8.14 10.36 0.99
C GLU A 166 8.65 11.57 1.79
N LYS A 167 9.62 12.32 1.24
CA LYS A 167 10.06 13.61 1.83
C LYS A 167 8.92 14.62 1.93
N ALA A 168 8.03 14.69 0.93
CA ALA A 168 6.86 15.57 0.99
C ALA A 168 5.87 15.12 2.07
N ARG A 169 5.60 13.81 2.19
CA ARG A 169 4.76 13.24 3.24
C ARG A 169 5.29 13.54 4.64
N PHE A 170 6.59 13.30 4.87
CA PHE A 170 7.22 13.62 6.14
C PHE A 170 7.07 15.11 6.51
N LYS A 171 7.30 16.01 5.55
CA LYS A 171 7.09 17.45 5.75
C LYS A 171 5.63 17.79 6.07
N THR A 172 4.66 17.14 5.42
CA THR A 172 3.24 17.38 5.71
C THR A 172 2.85 16.89 7.10
N GLU A 173 3.33 15.72 7.52
CA GLU A 173 3.08 15.18 8.87
C GLU A 173 3.72 16.08 9.94
N GLU A 174 4.93 16.56 9.69
CA GLU A 174 5.60 17.53 10.57
C GLU A 174 4.85 18.86 10.64
N ALA A 175 4.37 19.39 9.50
CA ALA A 175 3.55 20.59 9.47
C ALA A 175 2.24 20.41 10.24
N VAL A 176 1.58 19.26 10.12
CA VAL A 176 0.36 18.93 10.88
C VAL A 176 0.67 18.85 12.39
N ARG A 177 1.76 18.21 12.78
CA ARG A 177 2.20 18.13 14.19
C ARG A 177 2.49 19.51 14.77
N ILE A 178 3.23 20.35 14.04
CA ILE A 178 3.53 21.73 14.43
C ILE A 178 2.25 22.55 14.55
N THR A 179 1.36 22.46 13.56
CA THR A 179 0.06 23.16 13.57
C THR A 179 -0.80 22.72 14.75
N GLY A 180 -0.86 21.41 15.04
CA GLY A 180 -1.56 20.87 16.19
C GLY A 180 -1.00 21.38 17.52
N MET A 181 0.32 21.57 17.62
CA MET A 181 0.95 22.17 18.79
C MET A 181 0.57 23.65 18.94
N TYR A 182 0.59 24.43 17.85
CA TYR A 182 0.14 25.83 17.86
C TYR A 182 -1.34 25.98 18.20
N GLN A 183 -2.19 25.07 17.74
CA GLN A 183 -3.61 25.07 18.10
C GLN A 183 -3.82 24.80 19.60
N LYS A 184 -3.09 23.85 20.18
CA LYS A 184 -3.11 23.59 21.63
C LYS A 184 -2.63 24.80 22.43
N LEU A 185 -1.53 25.42 21.99
CA LEU A 185 -1.01 26.63 22.63
C LEU A 185 -2.04 27.77 22.56
N LYS A 186 -2.67 27.96 21.40
CA LYS A 186 -3.74 28.95 21.23
C LYS A 186 -4.91 28.67 22.17
N ALA A 187 -5.37 27.43 22.28
CA ALA A 187 -6.46 27.06 23.18
C ALA A 187 -6.11 27.36 24.65
N HIS A 188 -4.90 27.00 25.09
CA HIS A 188 -4.42 27.32 26.44
C HIS A 188 -4.37 28.84 26.69
N MET A 189 -3.82 29.62 25.75
CA MET A 189 -3.80 31.08 25.88
C MET A 189 -5.20 31.70 25.92
N GLN A 190 -6.16 31.12 25.17
CA GLN A 190 -7.56 31.56 25.22
C GLN A 190 -8.21 31.23 26.56
N GLU A 191 -7.96 30.05 27.11
CA GLU A 191 -8.40 29.68 28.46
C GLU A 191 -7.81 30.63 29.51
N GLU A 192 -6.49 30.88 29.48
CA GLU A 192 -5.85 31.82 30.41
C GLU A 192 -6.41 33.23 30.28
N ALA A 193 -6.67 33.73 29.06
CA ALA A 193 -7.27 35.04 28.84
C ALA A 193 -8.65 35.16 29.53
N MET A 194 -9.48 34.12 29.46
CA MET A 194 -10.78 34.09 30.15
C MET A 194 -10.59 34.08 31.69
N HIS A 195 -9.59 33.38 32.21
CA HIS A 195 -9.29 33.39 33.64
C HIS A 195 -8.80 34.76 34.12
N PHE A 196 -8.03 35.49 33.31
CA PHE A 196 -7.61 36.85 33.65
C PHE A 196 -8.79 37.82 33.71
N GLN A 197 -9.75 37.70 32.79
CA GLN A 197 -10.96 38.53 32.84
C GLN A 197 -11.73 38.31 34.14
N ASN A 198 -11.98 37.05 34.53
CA ASN A 198 -12.66 36.74 35.79
C ASN A 198 -11.92 37.29 37.02
N LYS A 199 -10.58 37.28 37.02
CA LYS A 199 -9.76 37.86 38.08
C LYS A 199 -9.87 39.39 38.12
N LEU A 200 -9.91 40.04 36.96
CA LEU A 200 -10.11 41.48 36.87
C LEU A 200 -11.48 41.88 37.39
N ASP A 201 -12.54 41.19 36.95
CA ASP A 201 -13.91 41.45 37.40
C ASP A 201 -14.03 41.28 38.93
N ALA A 202 -13.38 40.26 39.50
CA ALA A 202 -13.34 40.06 40.95
C ALA A 202 -12.59 41.17 41.69
N LEU A 203 -11.47 41.66 41.15
CA LEU A 203 -10.72 42.78 41.72
C LEU A 203 -11.51 44.09 41.61
N GLU A 204 -12.20 44.32 40.49
CA GLU A 204 -13.08 45.49 40.32
C GLU A 204 -14.24 45.46 41.30
N ALA A 205 -14.88 44.30 41.51
CA ALA A 205 -15.93 44.14 42.50
C ALA A 205 -15.43 44.43 43.92
N GLU A 206 -14.23 43.98 44.28
CA GLU A 206 -13.64 44.26 45.59
C GLU A 206 -13.28 45.75 45.75
N ILE A 207 -12.76 46.40 44.70
CA ILE A 207 -12.51 47.85 44.72
C ILE A 207 -13.83 48.62 44.93
N LEU A 208 -14.90 48.24 44.25
CA LEU A 208 -16.21 48.87 44.44
C LEU A 208 -16.77 48.64 45.85
N ARG A 209 -16.59 47.43 46.40
CA ARG A 209 -16.98 47.12 47.79
C ARG A 209 -16.22 48.00 48.78
N LEU A 210 -14.91 48.11 48.63
CA LEU A 210 -14.05 48.95 49.47
C LEU A 210 -14.37 50.44 49.32
N HIS A 211 -14.72 50.89 48.11
CA HIS A 211 -15.12 52.27 47.89
C HIS A 211 -16.45 52.61 48.59
N ASN A 212 -17.43 51.69 48.54
CA ASN A 212 -18.67 51.85 49.28
C ASN A 212 -18.43 51.83 50.79
N GLU A 213 -17.63 50.89 51.29
CA GLU A 213 -17.26 50.82 52.72
C GLU A 213 -16.56 52.11 53.19
N LEU A 214 -15.65 52.66 52.38
CA LEU A 214 -14.99 53.93 52.66
C LEU A 214 -16.00 55.09 52.73
N LYS A 215 -16.96 55.14 51.80
CA LYS A 215 -18.02 56.16 51.79
C LYS A 215 -18.91 56.06 53.02
N ASP A 216 -19.27 54.85 53.43
CA ASP A 216 -20.05 54.61 54.66
C ASP A 216 -19.25 55.07 55.89
N LEU A 217 -17.95 54.75 55.97
CA LEU A 217 -17.06 55.23 57.03
C LEU A 217 -16.91 56.75 57.05
N GLU A 218 -16.82 57.41 55.89
CA GLU A 218 -16.81 58.86 55.79
C GLU A 218 -18.10 59.47 56.33
N SER A 219 -19.25 58.87 56.04
CA SER A 219 -20.54 59.32 56.57
C SER A 219 -20.61 59.19 58.10
N VAL A 220 -20.19 58.06 58.65
CA VAL A 220 -20.11 57.83 60.10
C VAL A 220 -19.15 58.82 60.77
N ASN A 221 -18.00 59.11 60.14
CA ASN A 221 -17.06 60.09 60.65
C ASN A 221 -17.64 61.52 60.62
N ALA A 222 -18.37 61.89 59.56
CA ALA A 222 -19.06 63.17 59.49
C ALA A 222 -20.11 63.30 60.62
N ASP A 223 -20.91 62.26 60.85
CA ASP A 223 -21.88 62.21 61.95
C ASP A 223 -21.19 62.30 63.31
N ALA A 224 -20.07 61.61 63.51
CA ALA A 224 -19.28 61.69 64.73
C ALA A 224 -18.69 63.10 64.97
N LEU A 225 -18.20 63.76 63.92
CA LEU A 225 -17.74 65.15 63.99
C LEU A 225 -18.88 66.12 64.32
N HIS A 226 -20.04 65.94 63.68
CA HIS A 226 -21.24 66.73 63.98
C HIS A 226 -21.70 66.53 65.43
N ALA A 227 -21.73 65.29 65.92
CA ALA A 227 -22.09 64.99 67.30
C ALA A 227 -21.09 65.62 68.29
N ARG A 228 -19.78 65.57 68.00
CA ARG A 228 -18.75 66.22 68.80
C ARG A 228 -18.93 67.74 68.83
N ASP A 229 -19.14 68.37 67.68
CA ASP A 229 -19.29 69.82 67.58
C ASP A 229 -20.59 70.30 68.24
N ALA A 230 -21.68 69.53 68.13
CA ALA A 230 -22.92 69.77 68.85
C ALA A 230 -22.72 69.67 70.37
N ALA A 231 -22.04 68.63 70.86
CA ALA A 231 -21.73 68.48 72.28
C ALA A 231 -20.83 69.61 72.80
N ARG A 232 -19.84 70.05 72.00
CA ARG A 232 -18.98 71.18 72.34
C ARG A 232 -19.74 72.50 72.39
N ALA A 233 -20.65 72.74 71.45
CA ALA A 233 -21.52 73.92 71.44
C ALA A 233 -22.46 73.91 72.66
N GLN A 234 -23.08 72.77 72.97
CA GLN A 234 -23.90 72.61 74.18
C GLN A 234 -23.09 72.88 75.44
N LEU A 235 -21.88 72.33 75.56
CA LEU A 235 -20.97 72.59 76.69
C LEU A 235 -20.68 74.10 76.82
N GLN A 236 -20.32 74.78 75.72
CA GLN A 236 -20.06 76.22 75.74
C GLN A 236 -21.29 77.02 76.19
N THR A 237 -22.49 76.69 75.69
CA THR A 237 -23.72 77.37 76.13
C THR A 237 -24.02 77.16 77.61
N GLN A 238 -23.76 75.95 78.14
CA GLN A 238 -23.90 75.65 79.57
C GLN A 238 -22.86 76.40 80.40
N GLU A 239 -21.59 76.46 79.97
CA GLU A 239 -20.55 77.24 80.62
C GLU A 239 -20.88 78.73 80.67
N GLU A 240 -21.37 79.31 79.56
CA GLU A 240 -21.84 80.69 79.51
C GLU A 240 -23.03 80.93 80.43
N ASN A 241 -23.98 80.00 80.49
CA ASN A 241 -25.13 80.09 81.40
C ASN A 241 -24.68 80.05 82.86
N ILE A 242 -23.80 79.11 83.23
CA ILE A 242 -23.22 79.01 84.58
C ILE A 242 -22.47 80.31 84.91
N TYR A 243 -21.71 80.88 83.97
CA TYR A 243 -21.01 82.14 84.17
C TYR A 243 -21.98 83.32 84.39
N ARG A 244 -23.04 83.42 83.58
CA ARG A 244 -24.10 84.44 83.75
C ARG A 244 -24.81 84.30 85.09
N GLU A 245 -25.18 83.09 85.48
CA GLU A 245 -25.81 82.79 86.77
C GLU A 245 -24.90 83.12 87.95
N ARG A 246 -23.61 82.74 87.89
CA ARG A 246 -22.61 83.12 88.89
C ARG A 246 -22.50 84.64 89.01
N LYS A 247 -22.43 85.37 87.90
CA LYS A 247 -22.39 86.84 87.89
C LYS A 247 -23.65 87.47 88.49
N LEU A 248 -24.83 86.92 88.18
CA LEU A 248 -26.11 87.35 88.77
C LEU A 248 -26.15 87.06 90.28
N ARG A 249 -25.70 85.88 90.70
CA ARG A 249 -25.59 85.49 92.11
C ARG A 249 -24.63 86.39 92.88
N ASP A 250 -23.46 86.70 92.32
CA ASP A 250 -22.46 87.60 92.92
C ASP A 250 -23.01 89.03 93.04
N LYS A 251 -23.76 89.50 92.04
CA LYS A 251 -24.45 90.79 92.11
C LYS A 251 -25.48 90.80 93.25
N LYS A 252 -26.36 89.80 93.32
CA LYS A 252 -27.33 89.63 94.41
C LYS A 252 -26.65 89.56 95.79
N LEU A 253 -25.55 88.81 95.90
CA LEU A 253 -24.74 88.73 97.13
C LEU A 253 -24.13 90.07 97.51
N LYS A 254 -23.61 90.84 96.56
CA LYS A 254 -23.10 92.20 96.80
C LYS A 254 -24.20 93.15 97.24
N ASP A 255 -25.37 93.10 96.62
CA ASP A 255 -26.53 93.94 96.97
C ASP A 255 -27.03 93.61 98.39
N LEU A 256 -27.12 92.32 98.74
CA LEU A 256 -27.44 91.89 100.11
C LEU A 256 -26.38 92.31 101.12
N LYS A 257 -25.07 92.18 100.79
CA LYS A 257 -23.98 92.65 101.65
C LYS A 257 -24.07 94.15 101.91
N LYS A 258 -24.30 94.96 100.88
CA LYS A 258 -24.53 96.41 101.02
C LYS A 258 -25.70 96.71 101.94
N LEU A 259 -26.86 96.05 101.75
CA LEU A 259 -28.02 96.23 102.62
C LEU A 259 -27.69 95.86 104.07
N THR A 260 -26.95 94.77 104.30
CA THR A 260 -26.51 94.39 105.65
C THR A 260 -25.50 95.35 106.24
N GLU A 261 -24.57 95.90 105.46
CA GLU A 261 -23.62 96.93 105.89
C GLU A 261 -24.31 98.25 106.19
N GLU A 262 -25.29 98.67 105.38
CA GLU A 262 -26.14 99.83 105.64
C GLU A 262 -26.95 99.65 106.94
N LYS A 263 -27.55 98.47 107.13
CA LYS A 263 -28.22 98.11 108.39
C LYS A 263 -27.26 98.07 109.57
N ARG A 264 -26.05 97.55 109.39
CA ARG A 264 -24.99 97.53 110.41
C ARG A 264 -24.54 98.94 110.73
N ALA A 265 -24.33 99.82 109.75
CA ALA A 265 -23.94 101.21 109.94
C ALA A 265 -25.07 102.03 110.59
N GLN A 266 -26.35 101.72 110.28
CA GLN A 266 -27.50 102.27 111.01
C GLN A 266 -27.52 101.78 112.45
N ASN A 267 -27.27 100.49 112.69
CA ASN A 267 -27.21 99.92 114.02
C ASN A 267 -26.01 100.44 114.81
N GLU A 268 -24.85 100.66 114.18
CA GLU A 268 -23.66 101.28 114.77
C GLU A 268 -23.87 102.78 115.00
N ARG A 269 -24.70 103.46 114.18
CA ARG A 269 -25.21 104.81 114.48
C ARG A 269 -26.20 104.81 115.64
N ALA A 270 -27.01 103.77 115.79
CA ALA A 270 -27.89 103.59 116.94
C ALA A 270 -27.07 103.26 118.20
N GLU A 271 -26.04 102.44 118.07
CA GLU A 271 -25.11 102.02 119.13
C GLU A 271 -24.22 103.19 119.56
N ARG A 272 -23.74 104.03 118.63
CA ARG A 272 -23.08 105.33 118.95
C ARG A 272 -24.04 106.38 119.55
N ARG A 273 -25.36 106.20 119.43
CA ARG A 273 -26.39 107.00 120.13
C ARG A 273 -26.87 106.33 121.44
N GLN A 274 -26.59 105.04 121.64
CA GLN A 274 -26.97 104.25 122.82
C GLN A 274 -25.79 103.95 123.75
N SER A 275 -24.56 104.31 123.39
CA SER A 275 -23.37 104.25 124.26
C SER A 275 -23.25 105.43 125.25
N GLN A 276 -24.36 106.15 125.50
CA GLN A 276 -24.47 107.18 126.53
C GLN A 276 -25.89 107.18 127.16
N LYS A 277 -26.29 106.05 127.78
CA LYS A 277 -27.18 106.00 128.96
C LYS A 277 -27.42 104.56 129.41
N ASP A 278 -26.86 104.26 130.58
CA ASP A 278 -27.32 103.40 131.67
C ASP A 278 -28.13 102.13 131.36
N ARG A 279 -27.61 100.93 131.66
CA ARG A 279 -27.53 100.27 132.99
C ARG A 279 -28.89 99.83 133.58
N VAL A 280 -29.00 98.50 133.79
CA VAL A 280 -29.53 97.81 135.00
C VAL A 280 -31.05 97.45 134.96
N PRO A 281 -31.54 96.35 135.61
CA PRO A 281 -31.86 95.07 134.95
C PRO A 281 -33.21 94.47 135.46
N PHE A 282 -33.40 93.15 135.23
CA PHE A 282 -34.13 92.18 136.08
C PHE A 282 -35.59 91.82 135.76
N GLY A 283 -35.88 90.50 135.84
CA GLY A 283 -37.21 89.90 135.98
C GLY A 283 -37.49 88.70 135.05
N THR A 284 -36.84 87.52 135.18
CA THR A 284 -37.26 86.30 135.93
C THR A 284 -38.66 85.77 135.56
N GLU A 285 -38.78 84.58 134.93
CA GLU A 285 -39.00 83.25 135.59
C GLU A 285 -40.54 83.03 135.70
N ASP A 286 -41.21 81.88 135.51
CA ASP A 286 -40.85 80.49 135.33
C ASP A 286 -42.15 79.69 135.01
N LEU A 287 -41.99 78.51 134.41
CA LEU A 287 -42.68 77.24 134.76
C LEU A 287 -44.23 77.09 134.83
N ILE A 288 -44.67 76.14 133.99
CA ILE A 288 -45.39 74.87 134.35
C ILE A 288 -46.93 74.75 134.17
N LYS A 289 -47.29 73.55 133.63
CA LYS A 289 -48.51 72.70 133.73
C LYS A 289 -49.60 72.95 132.68
N ASP A 290 -49.68 72.07 131.68
CA ASP A 290 -50.32 70.72 131.66
C ASP A 290 -51.84 70.81 131.42
N THR A 291 -52.34 70.09 130.41
CA THR A 291 -53.16 68.86 130.60
C THR A 291 -53.76 68.39 129.27
N GLN A 292 -53.19 67.28 128.78
CA GLN A 292 -53.79 66.06 128.23
C GLN A 292 -55.18 66.00 127.54
N VAL A 293 -55.19 65.06 126.57
CA VAL A 293 -56.25 64.13 126.10
C VAL A 293 -57.10 64.54 124.88
N LYS A 294 -56.78 63.93 123.72
CA LYS A 294 -57.63 62.92 123.05
C LYS A 294 -56.82 62.13 121.99
N LYS A 295 -56.27 61.00 122.41
CA LYS A 295 -55.82 59.88 121.55
C LYS A 295 -56.99 58.88 121.49
N LEU A 296 -57.42 58.44 120.29
CA LEU A 296 -57.68 57.01 120.01
C LEU A 296 -57.99 56.62 118.54
N THR A 297 -57.81 57.48 117.53
CA THR A 297 -58.07 57.08 116.11
C THR A 297 -56.90 57.31 115.16
N ILE A 298 -55.73 57.73 115.66
CA ILE A 298 -54.57 58.12 114.82
C ILE A 298 -53.50 57.01 114.72
N LEU A 299 -53.56 55.96 115.55
CA LEU A 299 -52.47 54.97 115.62
C LEU A 299 -52.51 53.88 114.52
N LYS A 300 -53.67 53.54 113.95
CA LYS A 300 -53.75 52.60 112.80
C LYS A 300 -53.38 53.28 111.47
N ASN A 301 -53.85 54.51 111.24
CA ASN A 301 -53.52 55.27 110.03
C ASN A 301 -52.06 55.75 109.99
N ARG A 302 -51.44 56.04 111.15
CA ARG A 302 -50.03 56.43 111.22
C ARG A 302 -49.08 55.27 110.96
N GLN A 303 -49.46 54.03 111.29
CA GLN A 303 -48.64 52.86 111.00
C GLN A 303 -48.69 52.48 109.52
N VAL A 304 -49.86 52.56 108.87
CA VAL A 304 -50.01 52.36 107.41
C VAL A 304 -49.31 53.47 106.61
N MET A 305 -49.43 54.73 107.04
CA MET A 305 -48.72 55.85 106.42
C MET A 305 -47.20 55.76 106.61
N PHE A 306 -46.71 55.26 107.74
CA PHE A 306 -45.28 55.07 107.96
C PHE A 306 -44.73 53.90 107.13
N THR A 307 -45.46 52.78 107.02
CA THR A 307 -45.06 51.66 106.14
C THR A 307 -45.14 52.02 104.66
N ALA A 308 -46.14 52.82 104.26
CA ALA A 308 -46.24 53.31 102.88
C ALA A 308 -45.15 54.35 102.57
N ALA A 309 -44.84 55.25 103.51
CA ALA A 309 -43.75 56.21 103.35
C ALA A 309 -42.37 55.53 103.31
N ASP A 310 -42.11 54.54 104.17
CA ASP A 310 -40.86 53.76 104.15
C ASP A 310 -40.72 52.94 102.85
N ALA A 311 -41.83 52.40 102.32
CA ALA A 311 -41.84 51.76 101.00
C ALA A 311 -41.57 52.76 99.86
N PHE A 312 -42.17 53.96 99.92
CA PHE A 312 -41.92 55.03 98.95
C PHE A 312 -40.48 55.55 98.99
N ASP A 313 -39.91 55.71 100.18
CA ASP A 313 -38.51 56.15 100.34
C ASP A 313 -37.52 55.09 99.86
N LYS A 314 -37.84 53.79 100.03
CA LYS A 314 -37.06 52.70 99.42
C LYS A 314 -37.15 52.70 97.90
N ILE A 315 -38.33 52.92 97.33
CA ILE A 315 -38.52 53.02 95.88
C ILE A 315 -37.78 54.25 95.35
N ARG A 316 -37.93 55.41 96.00
CA ARG A 316 -37.20 56.65 95.70
C ARG A 316 -35.68 56.47 95.75
N ALA A 317 -35.17 55.73 96.74
CA ALA A 317 -33.75 55.42 96.83
C ALA A 317 -33.26 54.48 95.71
N ALA A 318 -34.11 53.54 95.26
CA ALA A 318 -33.79 52.61 94.18
C ALA A 318 -33.92 53.22 92.78
N THR A 319 -34.87 54.14 92.56
CA THR A 319 -35.09 54.83 91.28
C THR A 319 -34.33 56.14 91.14
N GLY A 320 -33.90 56.76 92.25
CA GLY A 320 -33.10 58.00 92.25
C GLY A 320 -33.91 59.28 91.98
N VAL A 321 -35.24 59.22 92.03
CA VAL A 321 -36.16 60.27 91.56
C VAL A 321 -36.90 60.95 92.73
N THR A 322 -36.97 62.28 92.76
CA THR A 322 -37.47 63.05 93.92
C THR A 322 -39.00 63.19 93.97
N GLU A 323 -39.66 63.25 92.82
CA GLU A 323 -41.12 63.47 92.69
C GLU A 323 -41.87 62.17 92.38
N ALA A 324 -43.08 62.02 92.93
CA ALA A 324 -43.83 60.77 92.83
C ALA A 324 -44.29 60.46 91.39
N ASP A 325 -44.59 61.50 90.61
CA ASP A 325 -45.02 61.35 89.21
C ASP A 325 -43.87 60.90 88.30
N ASP A 326 -42.65 61.39 88.56
CA ASP A 326 -41.44 60.98 87.83
C ASP A 326 -41.07 59.52 88.12
N VAL A 327 -41.34 59.01 89.33
CA VAL A 327 -41.17 57.58 89.66
C VAL A 327 -42.07 56.73 88.77
N VAL A 328 -43.33 57.13 88.59
CA VAL A 328 -44.27 56.43 87.70
C VAL A 328 -43.79 56.51 86.25
N ALA A 329 -43.32 57.66 85.78
CA ALA A 329 -42.78 57.81 84.42
C ALA A 329 -41.55 56.91 84.18
N CYS A 330 -40.64 56.79 85.15
CA CYS A 330 -39.50 55.88 85.07
C CYS A 330 -39.93 54.41 85.02
N PHE A 331 -40.94 54.00 85.79
CA PHE A 331 -41.49 52.64 85.72
C PHE A 331 -42.16 52.35 84.38
N MET A 332 -42.91 53.31 83.83
CA MET A 332 -43.53 53.16 82.50
C MET A 332 -42.47 53.05 81.40
N ALA A 333 -41.45 53.90 81.41
CA ALA A 333 -40.33 53.82 80.47
C ALA A 333 -39.55 52.50 80.63
N GLN A 334 -39.33 52.03 81.86
CA GLN A 334 -38.69 50.75 82.13
C GLN A 334 -39.55 49.57 81.66
N GLU A 335 -40.87 49.63 81.84
CA GLU A 335 -41.81 48.63 81.32
C GLU A 335 -41.83 48.60 79.79
N GLU A 336 -41.80 49.77 79.14
CA GLU A 336 -41.69 49.88 77.68
C GLU A 336 -40.36 49.32 77.16
N THR A 337 -39.23 49.65 77.79
CA THR A 337 -37.93 49.07 77.43
C THR A 337 -37.88 47.57 77.65
N PHE A 338 -38.52 47.06 78.72
CA PHE A 338 -38.63 45.64 78.98
C PHE A 338 -39.46 44.93 77.91
N LYS A 339 -40.62 45.50 77.54
CA LYS A 339 -41.46 44.97 76.44
C LYS A 339 -40.68 44.94 75.13
N HIS A 340 -39.96 46.01 74.80
CA HIS A 340 -39.16 46.07 73.57
C HIS A 340 -38.00 45.06 73.58
N LEU A 341 -37.31 44.88 74.71
CA LEU A 341 -36.27 43.86 74.86
C LEU A 341 -36.85 42.45 74.76
N GLU A 342 -38.05 42.22 75.30
CA GLU A 342 -38.74 40.94 75.21
C GLU A 342 -39.21 40.64 73.78
N GLU A 343 -39.70 41.65 73.05
CA GLU A 343 -39.99 41.56 71.62
C GLU A 343 -38.73 41.22 70.82
N MET A 344 -37.62 41.93 71.04
CA MET A 344 -36.34 41.60 70.41
C MET A 344 -35.82 40.21 70.80
N ARG A 345 -36.06 39.75 72.03
CA ARG A 345 -35.70 38.39 72.47
C ARG A 345 -36.50 37.37 71.68
N ILE A 346 -37.81 37.57 71.55
CA ILE A 346 -38.70 36.69 70.78
C ILE A 346 -38.31 36.68 69.30
N GLU A 347 -38.08 37.84 68.68
CA GLU A 347 -37.65 37.94 67.28
C GLU A 347 -36.29 37.26 67.03
N ASN A 348 -35.34 37.41 67.96
CA ASN A 348 -34.06 36.71 67.90
C ASN A 348 -34.22 35.20 68.09
N GLU A 349 -35.12 34.75 68.95
CA GLU A 349 -35.42 33.32 69.11
C GLU A 349 -36.09 32.74 67.86
N GLU A 350 -37.06 33.45 67.27
CA GLU A 350 -37.71 33.05 66.03
C GLU A 350 -36.70 32.98 64.86
N SER A 351 -35.87 34.01 64.70
CA SER A 351 -34.84 34.02 63.64
C SER A 351 -33.81 32.90 63.85
N LEU A 352 -33.42 32.60 65.09
CA LEU A 352 -32.52 31.49 65.41
C LEU A 352 -33.15 30.14 65.06
N VAL A 353 -34.44 29.94 65.35
CA VAL A 353 -35.18 28.72 64.95
C VAL A 353 -35.23 28.61 63.44
N ARG A 354 -35.60 29.68 62.72
CA ARG A 354 -35.63 29.68 61.24
C ARG A 354 -34.27 29.36 60.64
N LEU A 355 -33.19 29.95 61.16
CA LEU A 355 -31.82 29.68 60.71
C LEU A 355 -31.39 28.24 60.99
N LYS A 356 -31.84 27.64 62.09
CA LYS A 356 -31.60 26.21 62.36
C LYS A 356 -32.34 25.32 61.37
N GLU A 357 -33.61 25.60 61.10
CA GLU A 357 -34.41 24.85 60.12
C GLU A 357 -33.84 24.97 58.70
N GLU A 358 -33.39 26.16 58.32
CA GLU A 358 -32.72 26.40 57.03
C GLU A 358 -31.39 25.66 56.95
N LYS A 359 -30.58 25.70 58.01
CA LYS A 359 -29.33 24.94 58.10
C LYS A 359 -29.59 23.43 57.95
N ASP A 360 -30.58 22.89 58.66
CA ASP A 360 -30.89 21.46 58.60
C ASP A 360 -31.42 21.06 57.22
N SER A 361 -32.23 21.92 56.59
CA SER A 361 -32.71 21.73 55.21
C SER A 361 -31.57 21.72 54.20
N LEU A 362 -30.65 22.70 54.28
CA LEU A 362 -29.46 22.76 53.43
C LEU A 362 -28.52 21.58 53.68
N PHE A 363 -28.43 21.09 54.91
CA PHE A 363 -27.63 19.92 55.24
C PHE A 363 -28.19 18.65 54.59
N HIS A 364 -29.52 18.46 54.61
CA HIS A 364 -30.16 17.36 53.90
C HIS A 364 -30.03 17.46 52.38
N GLU A 365 -30.09 18.66 51.79
CA GLU A 365 -29.83 18.85 50.36
C GLU A 365 -28.37 18.53 50.00
N LEU A 366 -27.42 18.89 50.86
CA LEU A 366 -26.01 18.54 50.68
C LEU A 366 -25.78 17.03 50.79
N GLU A 367 -26.40 16.36 51.75
CA GLU A 367 -26.33 14.90 51.85
C GLU A 367 -26.94 14.25 50.60
N HIS A 368 -28.14 14.67 50.20
CA HIS A 368 -28.79 14.16 49.00
C HIS A 368 -27.92 14.33 47.76
N THR A 369 -27.35 15.51 47.51
CA THR A 369 -26.48 15.77 46.36
C THR A 369 -25.16 14.99 46.43
N LYS A 370 -24.55 14.86 47.62
CA LYS A 370 -23.31 14.10 47.82
C LYS A 370 -23.51 12.61 47.52
N TYR A 371 -24.57 12.01 48.06
CA TYR A 371 -24.82 10.58 47.89
C TYR A 371 -25.45 10.23 46.52
N SER A 372 -26.32 11.09 45.98
CA SER A 372 -26.90 10.88 44.64
C SER A 372 -25.87 11.12 43.52
N GLY A 373 -24.96 12.08 43.68
CA GLY A 373 -23.89 12.34 42.71
C GLY A 373 -22.90 11.18 42.60
N GLU A 374 -22.55 10.55 43.73
CA GLU A 374 -21.69 9.36 43.75
C GLU A 374 -22.38 8.14 43.14
N ALA A 375 -23.65 7.89 43.49
CA ALA A 375 -24.44 6.82 42.90
C ALA A 375 -24.61 6.99 41.37
N HIS A 376 -24.87 8.20 40.90
CA HIS A 376 -24.98 8.51 39.47
C HIS A 376 -23.65 8.32 38.73
N LYS A 377 -22.53 8.73 39.33
CA LYS A 377 -21.20 8.54 38.76
C LYS A 377 -20.83 7.06 38.65
N VAL A 378 -21.13 6.26 39.66
CA VAL A 378 -20.93 4.80 39.63
C VAL A 378 -21.85 4.15 38.58
N GLY A 379 -23.10 4.60 38.46
CA GLY A 379 -24.03 4.16 37.42
C GLY A 379 -23.52 4.43 36.00
N ILE A 380 -23.06 5.65 35.73
CA ILE A 380 -22.44 6.02 34.44
C ILE A 380 -21.18 5.18 34.19
N GLN A 381 -20.33 4.99 35.19
CA GLN A 381 -19.10 4.22 35.02
C GLN A 381 -19.38 2.74 34.71
N ASN A 382 -20.42 2.16 35.32
CA ASN A 382 -20.86 0.80 35.02
C ASN A 382 -21.46 0.71 33.61
N LEU A 383 -22.32 1.65 33.23
CA LEU A 383 -22.87 1.71 31.86
C LEU A 383 -21.77 1.87 30.81
N MET A 384 -20.76 2.71 31.06
CA MET A 384 -19.60 2.84 30.18
C MET A 384 -18.80 1.53 30.05
N LYS A 385 -18.64 0.78 31.15
CA LYS A 385 -18.00 -0.54 31.12
C LYS A 385 -18.82 -1.53 30.29
N GLU A 386 -20.14 -1.58 30.49
CA GLU A 386 -21.04 -2.44 29.72
C GLU A 386 -20.99 -2.11 28.22
N LEU A 387 -21.07 -0.83 27.86
CA LEU A 387 -20.96 -0.39 26.46
C LEU A 387 -19.61 -0.74 25.85
N ASN A 388 -18.51 -0.58 26.60
CA ASN A 388 -17.17 -0.95 26.15
C ASN A 388 -17.04 -2.48 26.00
N ASP A 389 -17.65 -3.27 26.88
CA ASP A 389 -17.67 -4.72 26.76
C ASP A 389 -18.53 -5.20 25.59
N HIS A 390 -19.65 -4.53 25.32
CA HIS A 390 -20.45 -4.75 24.11
C HIS A 390 -19.66 -4.41 22.84
N LEU A 391 -18.97 -3.26 22.82
CA LEU A 391 -18.11 -2.87 21.70
C LEU A 391 -17.04 -3.94 21.44
N LYS A 392 -16.31 -4.38 22.47
CA LYS A 392 -15.29 -5.43 22.35
C LYS A 392 -15.85 -6.76 21.86
N LYS A 393 -17.08 -7.12 22.28
CA LYS A 393 -17.75 -8.35 21.79
C LYS A 393 -18.08 -8.23 20.31
N GLU A 394 -18.63 -7.09 19.87
CA GLU A 394 -18.96 -6.87 18.46
C GLU A 394 -17.71 -6.74 17.58
N GLU A 395 -16.62 -6.14 18.07
CA GLU A 395 -15.32 -6.12 17.38
C GLU A 395 -14.79 -7.54 17.18
N LYS A 396 -14.80 -8.38 18.22
CA LYS A 396 -14.39 -9.79 18.11
C LYS A 396 -15.27 -10.56 17.13
N ARG A 397 -16.58 -10.30 17.10
CA ARG A 397 -17.50 -10.93 16.14
C ARG A 397 -17.18 -10.48 14.72
N ARG A 398 -16.96 -9.19 14.49
CA ARG A 398 -16.54 -8.64 13.20
C ARG A 398 -15.25 -9.31 12.72
N ASP A 399 -14.23 -9.36 13.57
CA ASP A 399 -12.93 -9.92 13.21
C ASP A 399 -13.03 -11.43 12.91
N ALA A 400 -13.85 -12.17 13.65
CA ALA A 400 -14.14 -13.58 13.36
C ALA A 400 -14.84 -13.74 12.00
N THR A 401 -15.88 -12.94 11.73
CA THR A 401 -16.59 -12.99 10.43
C THR A 401 -15.71 -12.57 9.27
N GLN A 402 -14.81 -11.61 9.45
CA GLN A 402 -13.83 -11.20 8.45
C GLN A 402 -12.84 -12.32 8.18
N ALA A 403 -12.33 -12.98 9.22
CA ALA A 403 -11.43 -14.11 9.06
C ALA A 403 -12.10 -15.29 8.33
N ASP A 404 -13.38 -15.55 8.59
CA ASP A 404 -14.14 -16.58 7.88
C ASP A 404 -14.42 -16.20 6.43
N LEU A 405 -14.74 -14.93 6.16
CA LEU A 405 -14.87 -14.38 4.81
C LEU A 405 -13.56 -14.50 4.02
N ASP A 406 -12.42 -14.19 4.64
CA ASP A 406 -11.09 -14.32 4.03
C ASP A 406 -10.76 -15.78 3.71
N LYS A 407 -11.13 -16.74 4.58
CA LYS A 407 -10.99 -18.16 4.30
C LYS A 407 -11.84 -18.59 3.10
N VAL A 408 -13.12 -18.20 3.07
CA VAL A 408 -14.02 -18.51 1.96
C VAL A 408 -13.51 -17.92 0.65
N ASN A 409 -13.06 -16.67 0.67
CA ASN A 409 -12.47 -16.01 -0.51
C ASN A 409 -11.22 -16.74 -1.02
N ARG A 410 -10.33 -17.20 -0.13
CA ARG A 410 -9.17 -18.01 -0.54
C ARG A 410 -9.59 -19.31 -1.20
N VAL A 411 -10.60 -20.01 -0.65
CA VAL A 411 -11.13 -21.24 -1.24
C VAL A 411 -11.77 -20.96 -2.60
N LEU A 412 -12.57 -19.90 -2.73
CA LEU A 412 -13.19 -19.50 -3.98
C LEU A 412 -12.18 -19.10 -5.05
N LEU A 413 -11.12 -18.37 -4.69
CA LEU A 413 -10.03 -18.03 -5.61
C LEU A 413 -9.30 -19.28 -6.10
N ASN A 414 -9.00 -20.21 -5.20
CA ASN A 414 -8.39 -21.49 -5.57
C ASN A 414 -9.31 -22.33 -6.48
N ALA A 415 -10.61 -22.35 -6.19
CA ALA A 415 -11.60 -23.03 -7.02
C ALA A 415 -11.69 -22.39 -8.41
N LYS A 416 -11.78 -21.05 -8.50
CA LYS A 416 -11.76 -20.30 -9.76
C LYS A 416 -10.51 -20.64 -10.59
N ALA A 417 -9.33 -20.54 -10.00
CA ALA A 417 -8.07 -20.88 -10.67
C ALA A 417 -8.03 -22.35 -11.12
N GLY A 418 -8.58 -23.27 -10.31
CA GLY A 418 -8.72 -24.68 -10.66
C GLY A 418 -9.63 -24.91 -11.88
N VAL A 419 -10.79 -24.25 -11.92
CA VAL A 419 -11.74 -24.32 -13.04
C VAL A 419 -11.13 -23.71 -14.30
N GLU A 420 -10.48 -22.54 -14.21
CA GLU A 420 -9.77 -21.91 -15.34
C GLU A 420 -8.66 -22.81 -15.90
N HIS A 421 -7.89 -23.46 -15.02
CA HIS A 421 -6.85 -24.40 -15.46
C HIS A 421 -7.46 -25.63 -16.14
N LEU A 422 -8.53 -26.20 -15.59
CA LEU A 422 -9.26 -27.31 -16.24
C LEU A 422 -9.79 -26.88 -17.61
N ALA A 423 -10.40 -25.70 -17.70
CA ALA A 423 -10.92 -25.14 -18.94
C ALA A 423 -9.85 -24.99 -20.01
N SER A 424 -8.67 -24.48 -19.63
CA SER A 424 -7.51 -24.38 -20.51
C SER A 424 -7.10 -25.76 -21.06
N LYS A 425 -7.12 -26.81 -20.25
CA LYS A 425 -6.76 -28.18 -20.69
C LYS A 425 -7.75 -28.77 -21.69
N VAL A 426 -9.04 -28.49 -21.54
CA VAL A 426 -10.09 -29.01 -22.45
C VAL A 426 -10.45 -28.06 -23.58
N GLN A 427 -9.77 -26.92 -23.72
CA GLN A 427 -10.07 -25.88 -24.71
C GLN A 427 -10.09 -26.41 -26.15
N HIS A 428 -9.23 -27.39 -26.48
CA HIS A 428 -9.06 -27.92 -27.83
C HIS A 428 -10.17 -28.87 -28.29
N ILE A 429 -11.07 -29.28 -27.40
CA ILE A 429 -12.18 -30.17 -27.73
C ILE A 429 -13.33 -29.33 -28.29
N LYS A 430 -13.64 -29.57 -29.56
CA LYS A 430 -14.72 -28.90 -30.28
C LYS A 430 -15.98 -29.75 -30.21
N LEU A 431 -17.03 -29.20 -29.59
CA LEU A 431 -18.37 -29.78 -29.51
C LEU A 431 -19.27 -29.04 -30.51
N GLU A 432 -19.80 -29.74 -31.51
CA GLU A 432 -20.70 -29.14 -32.52
C GLU A 432 -22.08 -28.80 -31.94
N ASN A 433 -22.51 -29.43 -30.83
CA ASN A 433 -23.82 -29.25 -30.20
C ASN A 433 -23.73 -28.71 -28.75
N SER A 434 -22.72 -27.92 -28.42
CA SER A 434 -22.59 -27.37 -27.06
C SER A 434 -23.60 -26.24 -26.82
N ARG A 435 -24.31 -26.31 -25.69
CA ARG A 435 -25.24 -25.25 -25.23
C ARG A 435 -24.58 -23.89 -25.02
N PHE A 436 -23.25 -23.88 -24.93
CA PHE A 436 -22.43 -22.70 -24.63
C PHE A 436 -21.51 -22.29 -25.79
N SER A 437 -21.67 -22.91 -26.97
CA SER A 437 -20.87 -22.63 -28.18
C SER A 437 -20.98 -21.17 -28.68
N SER A 438 -22.00 -20.44 -28.23
CA SER A 438 -22.36 -19.09 -28.69
C SER A 438 -22.11 -17.98 -27.65
N THR A 439 -21.74 -18.33 -26.41
CA THR A 439 -21.62 -17.38 -25.29
C THR A 439 -20.17 -16.95 -25.10
N GLU A 440 -19.85 -15.72 -25.48
CA GLU A 440 -18.60 -15.06 -25.05
C GLU A 440 -18.64 -14.88 -23.53
N LEU A 441 -17.84 -15.67 -22.82
CA LEU A 441 -17.75 -15.59 -21.37
C LEU A 441 -17.11 -14.26 -20.96
N ASN A 442 -17.86 -13.45 -20.23
CA ASN A 442 -17.36 -12.21 -19.66
C ASN A 442 -16.70 -12.48 -18.32
N GLU A 443 -15.38 -12.29 -18.23
CA GLU A 443 -14.58 -12.49 -17.01
C GLU A 443 -15.05 -11.65 -15.80
N LYS A 444 -15.86 -10.61 -16.03
CA LYS A 444 -16.42 -9.73 -14.99
C LYS A 444 -17.82 -10.11 -14.53
N ALA A 445 -18.47 -11.09 -15.16
CA ALA A 445 -19.80 -11.54 -14.74
C ALA A 445 -19.70 -12.32 -13.42
N SER A 446 -20.69 -12.14 -12.54
CA SER A 446 -20.79 -12.90 -11.28
C SER A 446 -20.83 -14.42 -11.52
N ASP A 447 -21.46 -14.82 -12.63
CA ASP A 447 -21.70 -16.23 -12.96
C ASP A 447 -20.57 -16.86 -13.80
N TYR A 448 -19.52 -16.10 -14.12
CA TYR A 448 -18.41 -16.53 -14.99
C TYR A 448 -17.82 -17.89 -14.61
N VAL A 449 -17.54 -18.13 -13.32
CA VAL A 449 -16.94 -19.38 -12.86
C VAL A 449 -17.90 -20.56 -13.00
N LEU A 450 -19.20 -20.32 -12.78
CA LEU A 450 -20.24 -21.34 -12.89
C LEU A 450 -20.48 -21.71 -14.37
N ASP A 451 -20.54 -20.71 -15.25
CA ASP A 451 -20.68 -20.91 -16.68
C ASP A 451 -19.45 -21.60 -17.27
N LEU A 452 -18.25 -21.20 -16.84
CA LEU A 452 -17.00 -21.86 -17.24
C LEU A 452 -16.98 -23.31 -16.75
N LEU A 453 -17.41 -23.56 -15.51
CA LEU A 453 -17.49 -24.92 -14.96
C LEU A 453 -18.45 -25.78 -15.78
N ALA A 454 -19.66 -25.30 -16.10
CA ALA A 454 -20.63 -26.02 -16.91
C ALA A 454 -20.10 -26.34 -18.33
N GLN A 455 -19.39 -25.39 -18.94
CA GLN A 455 -18.70 -25.63 -20.22
C GLN A 455 -17.62 -26.71 -20.12
N THR A 456 -16.81 -26.68 -19.06
CA THR A 456 -15.79 -27.70 -18.85
C THR A 456 -16.39 -29.07 -18.57
N GLU A 457 -17.49 -29.13 -17.83
CA GLU A 457 -18.21 -30.36 -17.52
C GLU A 457 -18.72 -31.03 -18.81
N GLU A 458 -19.37 -30.28 -19.70
CA GLU A 458 -19.87 -30.82 -20.97
C GLU A 458 -18.74 -31.43 -21.83
N LYS A 459 -17.58 -30.76 -21.89
CA LYS A 459 -16.39 -31.25 -22.60
C LYS A 459 -15.77 -32.47 -21.93
N VAL A 460 -15.71 -32.51 -20.60
CA VAL A 460 -15.18 -33.65 -19.84
C VAL A 460 -16.11 -34.86 -19.95
N LEU A 461 -17.42 -34.67 -19.91
CA LEU A 461 -18.39 -35.75 -20.11
C LEU A 461 -18.29 -36.34 -21.52
N PHE A 462 -18.13 -35.50 -22.54
CA PHE A 462 -17.87 -35.96 -23.91
C PHE A 462 -16.58 -36.79 -24.03
N LEU A 463 -15.50 -36.34 -23.37
CA LEU A 463 -14.25 -37.12 -23.29
C LEU A 463 -14.48 -38.46 -22.58
N MET A 464 -15.19 -38.45 -21.46
CA MET A 464 -15.46 -39.67 -20.68
C MET A 464 -16.25 -40.69 -21.49
N ASP A 465 -17.25 -40.25 -22.27
CA ASP A 465 -18.03 -41.12 -23.14
C ASP A 465 -17.18 -41.64 -24.31
N SER A 466 -16.38 -40.78 -24.94
CA SER A 466 -15.45 -41.17 -26.02
C SER A 466 -14.39 -42.18 -25.57
N LEU A 467 -13.99 -42.14 -24.30
CA LEU A 467 -13.00 -43.04 -23.70
C LEU A 467 -13.62 -44.30 -23.07
N LYS A 468 -14.95 -44.39 -22.98
CA LYS A 468 -15.66 -45.48 -22.33
C LYS A 468 -15.49 -46.81 -23.07
N ASP A 469 -15.47 -46.75 -24.41
CA ASP A 469 -15.35 -47.90 -25.30
C ASP A 469 -13.88 -48.23 -25.67
N GLN A 470 -12.91 -47.50 -25.11
CA GLN A 470 -11.48 -47.71 -25.39
C GLN A 470 -10.76 -48.39 -24.22
N ASP A 471 -9.86 -49.33 -24.52
CA ASP A 471 -9.02 -49.96 -23.48
C ASP A 471 -7.94 -48.97 -23.01
N LYS A 472 -8.13 -48.48 -21.77
CA LYS A 472 -7.26 -47.50 -21.12
C LYS A 472 -5.81 -47.98 -21.01
N LYS A 473 -5.57 -49.28 -20.86
CA LYS A 473 -4.20 -49.82 -20.75
C LYS A 473 -3.48 -49.77 -22.09
N GLU A 474 -4.17 -50.11 -23.17
CA GLU A 474 -3.62 -50.02 -24.52
C GLU A 474 -3.41 -48.56 -24.97
N LEU A 475 -4.30 -47.65 -24.58
CA LEU A 475 -4.14 -46.22 -24.89
C LEU A 475 -2.93 -45.61 -24.18
N LEU A 476 -2.71 -45.94 -22.90
CA LEU A 476 -1.52 -45.52 -22.16
C LEU A 476 -0.24 -46.10 -22.76
N ARG A 477 -0.27 -47.37 -23.18
CA ARG A 477 0.86 -48.01 -23.87
C ARG A 477 1.20 -47.31 -25.20
N ARG A 478 0.20 -46.93 -25.99
CA ARG A 478 0.38 -46.15 -27.23
C ARG A 478 0.87 -44.73 -26.99
N ILE A 479 0.56 -44.13 -25.84
CA ILE A 479 1.09 -42.81 -25.46
C ILE A 479 2.59 -42.91 -25.10
N GLU A 480 3.01 -44.05 -24.53
CA GLU A 480 4.42 -44.36 -24.23
C GLU A 480 5.23 -44.78 -25.47
N GLU A 481 4.58 -45.13 -26.59
CA GLU A 481 5.25 -45.45 -27.84
C GLU A 481 5.95 -44.22 -28.43
N VAL A 482 7.21 -44.42 -28.86
CA VAL A 482 8.08 -43.37 -29.41
C VAL A 482 7.44 -42.66 -30.61
N GLU A 483 6.64 -43.37 -31.41
CA GLU A 483 5.95 -42.80 -32.57
C GLU A 483 4.90 -41.76 -32.19
N PHE A 484 4.22 -41.91 -31.06
CA PHE A 484 3.26 -40.93 -30.55
C PHE A 484 3.98 -39.65 -30.14
N HIS A 485 5.11 -39.77 -29.42
CA HIS A 485 5.96 -38.62 -29.07
C HIS A 485 6.54 -37.91 -30.29
N SER A 486 7.00 -38.64 -31.31
CA SER A 486 7.49 -38.05 -32.57
C SER A 486 6.39 -37.34 -33.38
N LYS A 487 5.16 -37.87 -33.38
CA LYS A 487 4.00 -37.22 -34.01
C LYS A 487 3.54 -35.98 -33.24
N LEU A 488 3.61 -36.02 -31.91
CA LEU A 488 3.30 -34.90 -31.03
C LEU A 488 4.37 -33.79 -31.16
N GLU A 489 5.65 -34.14 -31.26
CA GLU A 489 6.76 -33.21 -31.49
C GLU A 489 6.62 -32.42 -32.79
N ARG A 490 6.10 -33.03 -33.84
CA ARG A 490 5.82 -32.35 -35.12
C ARG A 490 4.62 -31.39 -35.07
N ARG A 491 3.79 -31.45 -34.03
CA ARG A 491 2.55 -30.65 -33.89
C ARG A 491 2.63 -29.60 -32.77
N LEU A 492 3.78 -29.46 -32.11
CA LEU A 492 3.97 -28.48 -31.04
C LEU A 492 4.30 -27.08 -31.62
N PRO A 493 3.73 -26.00 -31.06
CA PRO A 493 4.06 -24.63 -31.46
C PRO A 493 5.54 -24.28 -31.24
N SER A 494 6.12 -23.45 -32.12
CA SER A 494 7.54 -23.10 -32.14
C SER A 494 8.06 -22.36 -30.90
N TYR A 495 7.17 -21.81 -30.07
CA TYR A 495 7.51 -21.12 -28.82
C TYR A 495 7.63 -22.05 -27.61
N ASN A 496 7.39 -23.35 -27.79
CA ASN A 496 7.41 -24.31 -26.69
C ASN A 496 8.85 -24.82 -26.46
N THR A 497 9.64 -24.05 -25.70
CA THR A 497 11.02 -24.40 -25.36
C THR A 497 11.04 -25.50 -24.29
N ARG A 498 11.20 -26.75 -24.71
CA ARG A 498 11.25 -27.89 -23.79
C ARG A 498 12.59 -27.88 -23.05
N VAL A 499 12.56 -27.64 -21.73
CA VAL A 499 13.72 -27.85 -20.86
C VAL A 499 14.02 -29.35 -20.87
N LYS A 500 15.14 -29.74 -21.49
CA LYS A 500 15.65 -31.11 -21.38
C LYS A 500 16.11 -31.30 -19.94
N LEU A 501 15.26 -31.88 -19.10
CA LEU A 501 15.71 -32.41 -17.82
C LEU A 501 16.68 -33.56 -18.14
N PRO A 502 17.88 -33.59 -17.54
CA PRO A 502 18.79 -34.72 -17.67
C PRO A 502 18.04 -35.97 -17.22
N ILE A 503 17.66 -36.81 -18.18
CA ILE A 503 17.30 -38.19 -17.89
C ILE A 503 18.58 -38.76 -17.30
N ALA A 504 18.53 -39.16 -16.04
CA ALA A 504 19.63 -39.85 -15.40
C ALA A 504 19.95 -41.09 -16.26
N GLN A 505 20.92 -40.96 -17.15
CA GLN A 505 21.54 -42.08 -17.81
C GLN A 505 22.07 -42.96 -16.69
N LYS A 506 21.65 -44.24 -16.69
CA LYS A 506 22.32 -45.25 -15.88
C LYS A 506 23.83 -45.14 -16.18
N PRO A 507 24.70 -45.13 -15.16
CA PRO A 507 26.13 -45.04 -15.40
C PRO A 507 26.53 -46.28 -16.22
N ASP A 508 26.91 -46.03 -17.46
CA ASP A 508 27.53 -47.04 -18.31
C ASP A 508 28.91 -47.32 -17.72
N MET A 509 29.11 -48.58 -17.32
CA MET A 509 30.23 -49.07 -16.50
C MET A 509 31.51 -49.28 -17.32
N TYR A 510 31.65 -48.61 -18.45
CA TYR A 510 32.75 -48.82 -19.37
C TYR A 510 33.01 -47.53 -20.12
N TYR A 511 33.86 -46.66 -19.59
CA TYR A 511 34.86 -45.89 -20.34
C TYR A 511 35.76 -45.18 -19.33
N ASP A 512 37.00 -45.64 -19.27
CA ASP A 512 38.10 -45.01 -18.56
C ASP A 512 38.53 -43.73 -19.29
N GLU A 513 38.89 -42.74 -18.47
CA GLU A 513 39.81 -41.61 -18.67
C GLU A 513 40.03 -41.06 -20.09
N GLU A 514 39.60 -39.81 -20.30
CA GLU A 514 40.55 -38.79 -20.74
C GLU A 514 40.13 -37.39 -20.25
N GLU A 515 41.12 -36.74 -19.68
CA GLU A 515 41.20 -35.42 -19.07
C GLU A 515 40.72 -34.30 -20.02
N SER A 516 39.72 -33.53 -19.60
CA SER A 516 39.39 -32.26 -20.26
C SER A 516 38.93 -31.22 -19.26
N GLY A 517 39.85 -30.29 -19.00
CA GLY A 517 39.55 -28.87 -18.87
C GLY A 517 38.79 -28.41 -17.63
N GLU A 518 39.56 -27.97 -16.63
CA GLU A 518 39.17 -26.89 -15.74
C GLU A 518 38.62 -25.70 -16.54
N ASP A 519 37.30 -25.49 -16.49
CA ASP A 519 36.64 -24.18 -16.40
C ASP A 519 35.12 -24.39 -16.49
N ASP A 520 34.52 -24.90 -15.42
CA ASP A 520 33.09 -24.65 -15.16
C ASP A 520 32.96 -24.10 -13.74
N ALA A 521 32.80 -22.78 -13.71
CA ALA A 521 32.64 -21.95 -12.54
C ALA A 521 31.63 -22.55 -11.54
N ASP A 522 32.13 -22.75 -10.31
CA ASP A 522 31.45 -22.71 -9.01
C ASP A 522 29.93 -22.42 -9.01
N VAL A 523 29.12 -23.39 -9.45
CA VAL A 523 27.72 -23.48 -9.04
C VAL A 523 27.59 -24.69 -8.12
N VAL A 524 27.79 -24.43 -6.82
CA VAL A 524 27.54 -25.41 -5.76
C VAL A 524 26.10 -25.89 -5.87
N THR A 525 25.91 -27.10 -6.41
CA THR A 525 24.58 -27.68 -6.58
C THR A 525 23.92 -27.83 -5.21
N ARG A 526 22.60 -27.62 -5.13
CA ARG A 526 21.80 -27.76 -3.91
C ARG A 526 22.06 -29.07 -3.14
N ALA A 527 22.41 -30.15 -3.85
CA ALA A 527 22.77 -31.43 -3.27
C ALA A 527 24.14 -31.40 -2.56
N ALA A 528 25.15 -30.72 -3.12
CA ALA A 528 26.45 -30.51 -2.49
C ALA A 528 26.33 -29.65 -1.23
N LEU A 529 25.54 -28.56 -1.30
CA LEU A 529 25.25 -27.68 -0.16
C LEU A 529 24.49 -28.42 0.95
N LYS A 530 23.53 -29.30 0.60
CA LYS A 530 22.87 -30.19 1.56
C LYS A 530 23.86 -31.17 2.20
N ARG A 531 24.72 -31.84 1.42
CA ARG A 531 25.75 -32.76 1.96
C ARG A 531 26.71 -32.05 2.90
N GLN A 532 27.17 -30.85 2.54
CA GLN A 532 28.06 -30.06 3.39
C GLN A 532 27.36 -29.63 4.69
N SER A 533 26.10 -29.18 4.61
CA SER A 533 25.31 -28.85 5.81
C SER A 533 25.07 -30.06 6.71
N GLN A 534 24.82 -31.23 6.14
CA GLN A 534 24.62 -32.47 6.89
C GLN A 534 25.92 -32.92 7.55
N GLN A 535 27.06 -32.82 6.85
CA GLN A 535 28.38 -33.10 7.43
C GLN A 535 28.72 -32.16 8.60
N ILE A 536 28.36 -30.88 8.52
CA ILE A 536 28.55 -29.93 9.63
C ILE A 536 27.65 -30.30 10.82
N ILE A 537 26.40 -30.68 10.57
CA ILE A 537 25.47 -31.13 11.61
C ILE A 537 25.97 -32.44 12.24
N ASP A 538 26.40 -33.41 11.44
CA ASP A 538 26.92 -34.71 11.91
C ASP A 538 28.24 -34.53 12.67
N ALA A 539 29.11 -33.60 12.25
CA ALA A 539 30.33 -33.26 12.97
C ALA A 539 30.05 -32.58 14.32
N LYS A 540 29.01 -31.75 14.41
CA LYS A 540 28.58 -31.10 15.66
C LYS A 540 27.72 -31.99 16.57
N THR A 541 27.01 -32.98 16.01
CA THR A 541 26.14 -33.90 16.77
C THR A 541 26.83 -35.17 17.25
N LYS A 542 28.07 -35.45 16.80
CA LYS A 542 28.97 -36.41 17.47
C LYS A 542 29.39 -35.88 18.85
N ARG A 543 28.47 -35.94 19.81
CA ARG A 543 28.77 -35.90 21.24
C ARG A 543 29.75 -37.03 21.54
N ARG A 544 30.95 -36.67 21.98
CA ARG A 544 31.93 -37.57 22.61
C ARG A 544 31.22 -38.45 23.64
N THR A 545 30.97 -39.71 23.30
CA THR A 545 30.53 -40.73 24.26
C THR A 545 31.68 -40.93 25.24
N ARG A 546 31.54 -40.38 26.46
CA ARG A 546 32.47 -40.63 27.56
C ARG A 546 32.50 -42.13 27.82
N TYR A 547 33.70 -42.71 27.79
CA TYR A 547 33.99 -44.02 28.37
C TYR A 547 33.46 -44.06 29.81
N ARG A 548 32.47 -44.91 30.07
CA ARG A 548 32.10 -45.30 31.45
C ARG A 548 32.71 -46.68 31.69
N LYS A 549 33.63 -46.72 32.65
CA LYS A 549 34.34 -47.91 33.14
C LYS A 549 33.34 -49.05 33.41
N LYS A 550 33.69 -50.25 32.94
CA LYS A 550 33.15 -51.52 33.44
C LYS A 550 33.58 -51.65 34.91
N ASP A 551 32.61 -51.67 35.82
CA ASP A 551 32.80 -52.37 37.09
C ASP A 551 32.44 -53.83 36.84
N GLY A 552 33.45 -54.68 36.93
CA GLY A 552 33.29 -56.12 37.09
C GLY A 552 33.20 -56.47 38.56
N LYS A 553 32.17 -57.24 38.91
CA LYS A 553 32.28 -58.44 39.75
C LYS A 553 31.91 -59.58 38.81
N MET A 554 32.65 -60.68 38.69
CA MET A 554 33.63 -61.32 39.58
C MET A 554 35.05 -60.79 39.49
#